data_AF-A0A9D1D7P1-F1
#
_entry.id   AF-A0A9D1D7P1-F1
#
_cell.length_a   1.000
_cell.length_b   1.000
_cell.length_c   1.000
_cell.angle_alpha   90.00
_cell.angle_beta   90.00
_cell.angle_gamma   90.00
#
_symmetry.space_group_name_H-M   'P 1'
#
loop_
_entity.id
_entity.type
_entity.pdbx_description
1 polymer ?
#
loop_
_entity_poly.entity_id
_entity_poly.type
_entity_poly.pdbx_seq_one_letter_code
_entity_poly.pdbx_strand_id
1 'polypeptide(L)'
;MKRIAIFAALAVLLLTACQKAPADPVAPPVTDTQTTQTDTAPEPGDDQEIEEIPTQVVPATDSASPLEPVPAGITATDNTVEEGIEDSVGYSYVLPVFSGFDGAQAVTDFYNALLTEMDAYARETVYETAQARHCVASVLGSYSLDGVRDNQLRVTYTVTADYAEGEDATSTRTDAFDLTTGEHLLME
;
A
#
# COMPACT_ATOMS: atom_id res chain seq x y z
N MET A 1 37.16 5.62 38.76
CA MET A 1 38.12 4.49 38.59
C MET A 1 38.01 4.05 37.12
N LYS A 2 39.01 4.28 36.25
CA LYS A 2 39.97 3.27 35.75
C LYS A 2 39.28 1.92 35.42
N ARG A 3 39.40 1.28 34.26
CA ARG A 3 40.17 1.45 33.00
C ARG A 3 39.89 0.19 32.14
N ILE A 4 40.22 0.24 30.85
CA ILE A 4 40.64 -0.87 29.95
C ILE A 4 39.63 -1.38 28.91
N ALA A 5 40.05 -1.20 27.66
CA ALA A 5 39.56 -1.75 26.39
C ALA A 5 40.03 -3.19 26.16
N ILE A 6 39.53 -3.87 25.11
CA ILE A 6 40.33 -4.45 24.00
C ILE A 6 39.48 -5.40 23.13
N PHE A 7 39.71 -5.27 21.82
CA PHE A 7 39.32 -6.05 20.65
C PHE A 7 39.52 -7.58 20.74
N ALA A 8 38.72 -8.35 20.01
CA ALA A 8 39.19 -9.52 19.25
C ALA A 8 38.18 -9.93 18.16
N ALA A 9 38.52 -9.63 16.91
CA ALA A 9 37.96 -10.29 15.74
C ALA A 9 38.59 -11.68 15.59
N LEU A 10 37.81 -12.70 15.28
CA LEU A 10 38.33 -13.97 14.79
C LEU A 10 37.36 -14.59 13.79
N ALA A 11 37.65 -14.39 12.51
CA ALA A 11 37.08 -15.16 11.41
C ALA A 11 37.89 -16.45 11.25
N VAL A 12 37.22 -17.59 11.14
CA VAL A 12 37.86 -18.87 10.77
C VAL A 12 37.08 -19.46 9.59
N LEU A 13 37.72 -19.42 8.41
CA LEU A 13 37.40 -20.22 7.25
C LEU A 13 37.81 -21.68 7.50
N LEU A 14 36.95 -22.64 7.16
CA LEU A 14 37.37 -24.01 6.83
C LEU A 14 36.58 -24.51 5.61
N LEU A 15 37.21 -24.41 4.44
CA LEU A 15 36.84 -25.11 3.20
C LEU A 15 37.42 -26.53 3.27
N THR A 16 36.56 -27.55 3.23
CA THR A 16 36.98 -28.94 2.97
C THR A 16 36.52 -29.35 1.59
N ALA A 17 37.43 -29.25 0.62
CA ALA A 17 37.38 -29.98 -0.62
C ALA A 17 37.91 -31.41 -0.40
N CYS A 18 37.23 -32.41 -0.94
CA CYS A 18 37.85 -33.71 -1.20
C CYS A 18 37.31 -34.27 -2.52
N GLN A 19 38.16 -34.20 -3.55
CA GLN A 19 37.95 -34.81 -4.86
C GLN A 19 38.29 -36.31 -4.80
N LYS A 20 37.52 -37.12 -5.53
CA LYS A 20 38.06 -38.31 -6.20
C LYS A 20 37.17 -38.76 -7.37
N ALA A 21 37.66 -38.60 -8.59
CA ALA A 21 37.28 -39.40 -9.76
C ALA A 21 38.45 -40.35 -10.09
N PRO A 22 38.21 -41.49 -10.75
CA PRO A 22 38.43 -41.54 -12.20
C PRO A 22 37.42 -42.37 -13.03
N ALA A 23 37.46 -42.12 -14.34
CA ALA A 23 36.70 -42.65 -15.47
C ALA A 23 36.84 -44.18 -15.69
N ASP A 24 36.04 -44.91 -16.49
CA ASP A 24 35.72 -44.71 -17.93
C ASP A 24 34.60 -45.73 -18.40
N PRO A 25 34.18 -45.80 -19.68
CA PRO A 25 32.77 -45.75 -20.10
C PRO A 25 32.18 -47.09 -20.60
N VAL A 26 30.84 -47.23 -20.57
CA VAL A 26 30.08 -48.15 -21.43
C VAL A 26 28.71 -47.54 -21.76
N ALA A 27 28.35 -47.49 -23.04
CA ALA A 27 27.00 -47.24 -23.55
C ALA A 27 26.69 -48.25 -24.68
N PRO A 28 25.44 -48.45 -25.11
CA PRO A 28 24.19 -48.68 -24.38
C PRO A 28 23.51 -50.01 -24.86
N PRO A 29 22.26 -50.32 -24.47
CA PRO A 29 21.20 -50.17 -25.49
C PRO A 29 19.87 -49.58 -24.98
N VAL A 30 19.16 -48.96 -25.92
CA VAL A 30 17.80 -48.41 -25.88
C VAL A 30 16.71 -49.48 -25.64
N THR A 31 15.60 -49.11 -25.00
CA THR A 31 14.19 -49.39 -25.40
C THR A 31 13.19 -48.77 -24.40
N ASP A 32 12.40 -47.82 -24.91
CA ASP A 32 10.99 -47.48 -24.69
C ASP A 32 10.34 -47.56 -23.28
N THR A 33 9.86 -46.43 -22.74
CA THR A 33 8.46 -45.96 -22.89
C THR A 33 8.15 -44.80 -21.93
N GLN A 34 7.35 -43.89 -22.46
CA GLN A 34 6.74 -42.70 -21.87
C GLN A 34 5.86 -43.00 -20.64
N THR A 35 6.05 -42.25 -19.55
CA THR A 35 4.94 -41.54 -18.87
C THR A 35 5.50 -40.37 -18.05
N THR A 36 5.29 -39.17 -18.56
CA THR A 36 5.31 -37.92 -17.78
C THR A 36 4.16 -38.01 -16.78
N GLN A 37 4.45 -38.01 -15.48
CA GLN A 37 3.49 -37.60 -14.47
C GLN A 37 3.93 -36.21 -14.01
N THR A 38 3.24 -35.21 -14.56
CA THR A 38 3.25 -33.84 -14.06
C THR A 38 2.69 -33.87 -12.65
N ASP A 39 3.51 -33.43 -11.69
CA ASP A 39 3.06 -33.11 -10.34
C ASP A 39 1.87 -32.16 -10.41
N THR A 40 0.83 -32.52 -9.67
CA THR A 40 -0.39 -31.75 -9.47
C THR A 40 -0.05 -30.32 -9.06
N ALA A 41 -0.35 -29.36 -9.94
CA ALA A 41 -0.49 -27.96 -9.54
C ALA A 41 -1.66 -27.88 -8.54
N PRO A 42 -1.49 -27.27 -7.36
CA PRO A 42 -2.65 -26.84 -6.60
C PRO A 42 -3.39 -25.78 -7.44
N GLU A 43 -4.66 -26.04 -7.69
CA GLU A 43 -5.63 -25.02 -8.11
C GLU A 43 -5.50 -23.82 -7.16
N PRO A 44 -5.50 -22.56 -7.66
CA PRO A 44 -5.51 -21.42 -6.77
C PRO A 44 -6.83 -21.47 -5.99
N GLY A 45 -6.68 -21.71 -4.69
CA GLY A 45 -7.77 -21.73 -3.74
C GLY A 45 -8.27 -20.31 -3.50
N ASP A 46 -9.59 -20.23 -3.40
CA ASP A 46 -10.42 -19.13 -2.92
C ASP A 46 -10.17 -17.76 -3.56
N ASP A 47 -11.22 -17.20 -4.14
CA ASP A 47 -11.37 -15.77 -4.36
C ASP A 47 -11.14 -15.07 -3.02
N GLN A 48 -9.88 -14.71 -2.73
CA GLN A 48 -9.50 -13.87 -1.61
C GLN A 48 -10.11 -12.51 -1.93
N GLU A 49 -11.27 -12.24 -1.32
CA GLU A 49 -11.88 -10.92 -1.30
C GLU A 49 -10.82 -9.95 -0.80
N ILE A 50 -10.32 -9.10 -1.70
CA ILE A 50 -9.32 -8.09 -1.38
C ILE A 50 -10.00 -7.17 -0.36
N GLU A 51 -9.53 -7.17 0.89
CA GLU A 51 -10.03 -6.22 1.88
C GLU A 51 -9.65 -4.81 1.43
N GLU A 52 -10.58 -4.13 0.77
CA GLU A 52 -10.45 -2.71 0.47
C GLU A 52 -10.33 -1.94 1.79
N ILE A 53 -9.59 -0.82 1.78
CA ILE A 53 -9.63 0.13 2.89
C ILE A 53 -11.10 0.42 3.16
N PRO A 54 -11.60 0.24 4.40
CA PRO A 54 -13.03 0.28 4.70
C PRO A 54 -13.64 1.54 4.11
N THR A 55 -14.38 1.34 3.03
CA THR A 55 -14.98 2.40 2.25
C THR A 55 -16.11 2.95 3.11
N GLN A 56 -15.90 4.11 3.72
CA GLN A 56 -17.03 4.89 4.23
C GLN A 56 -17.70 5.51 3.00
N VAL A 57 -18.45 4.68 2.26
CA VAL A 57 -19.39 5.16 1.25
C VAL A 57 -20.47 5.86 2.04
N VAL A 58 -20.29 7.16 2.16
CA VAL A 58 -21.38 8.07 2.47
C VAL A 58 -22.49 7.78 1.45
N PRO A 59 -23.70 7.37 1.89
CA PRO A 59 -24.82 7.41 0.97
C PRO A 59 -24.92 8.86 0.49
N ALA A 60 -24.89 9.07 -0.82
CA ALA A 60 -25.23 10.36 -1.38
C ALA A 60 -26.69 10.65 -0.99
N THR A 61 -26.92 11.19 0.20
CA THR A 61 -28.16 11.83 0.57
C THR A 61 -28.25 13.05 -0.33
N ASP A 62 -28.93 12.81 -1.45
CA ASP A 62 -29.33 13.71 -2.51
C ASP A 62 -30.03 14.95 -1.93
N SER A 63 -29.24 15.87 -1.38
CA SER A 63 -29.61 17.27 -1.27
C SER A 63 -29.18 17.91 -2.58
N ALA A 64 -30.13 17.99 -3.51
CA ALA A 64 -30.06 18.32 -4.93
C ALA A 64 -29.42 19.68 -5.32
N SER A 65 -28.68 20.34 -4.43
CA SER A 65 -27.94 21.57 -4.75
C SER A 65 -26.49 21.22 -5.12
N PRO A 66 -25.94 21.72 -6.23
CA PRO A 66 -24.53 21.53 -6.57
C PRO A 66 -23.60 22.02 -5.44
N LEU A 67 -22.40 21.45 -5.35
CA LEU A 67 -21.36 22.03 -4.49
C LEU A 67 -20.94 23.39 -5.03
N GLU A 68 -20.69 24.33 -4.12
CA GLU A 68 -20.04 25.58 -4.49
C GLU A 68 -18.54 25.32 -4.69
N PRO A 69 -17.89 26.04 -5.62
CA PRO A 69 -16.44 25.93 -5.77
C PRO A 69 -15.75 26.30 -4.46
N VAL A 70 -14.60 25.66 -4.21
CA VAL A 70 -13.77 26.00 -3.05
C VAL A 70 -13.43 27.50 -3.08
N PRO A 71 -13.72 28.26 -2.01
CA PRO A 71 -13.36 29.66 -1.92
C PRO A 71 -11.87 29.87 -2.17
N ALA A 72 -11.50 30.90 -2.94
CA ALA A 72 -10.11 31.18 -3.32
C ALA A 72 -9.16 31.44 -2.12
N GLY A 73 -9.71 31.73 -0.93
CA GLY A 73 -8.95 31.86 0.30
C GLY A 73 -8.53 30.53 0.93
N ILE A 74 -9.21 29.44 0.59
CA ILE A 74 -8.91 28.09 1.07
C ILE A 74 -7.93 27.43 0.10
N THR A 75 -6.84 26.90 0.64
CA THR A 75 -5.79 26.24 -0.14
C THR A 75 -5.42 24.90 0.47
N ALA A 76 -5.09 23.93 -0.38
CA ALA A 76 -4.42 22.70 -0.01
C ALA A 76 -3.08 22.63 -0.76
N THR A 77 -1.99 22.40 -0.04
CA THR A 77 -0.68 22.09 -0.63
C THR A 77 -0.35 20.63 -0.42
N ASP A 78 0.38 20.05 -1.36
CA ASP A 78 0.73 18.64 -1.31
C ASP A 78 1.85 18.36 -0.31
N ASN A 79 1.62 17.38 0.55
CA ASN A 79 2.64 16.72 1.34
C ASN A 79 2.73 15.26 0.88
N THR A 80 3.83 14.89 0.23
CA THR A 80 4.03 13.53 -0.30
C THR A 80 4.81 12.68 0.69
N VAL A 81 4.29 11.50 1.00
CA VAL A 81 4.95 10.46 1.81
C VAL A 81 5.24 9.26 0.92
N GLU A 82 6.48 8.79 0.92
CA GLU A 82 6.91 7.65 0.09
C GLU A 82 7.74 6.66 0.92
N GLU A 83 7.35 5.39 0.92
CA GLU A 83 8.14 4.29 1.50
C GLU A 83 7.98 2.99 0.69
N GLY A 84 8.57 1.89 1.19
CA GLY A 84 8.42 0.57 0.61
C GLY A 84 8.54 -0.57 1.63
N ILE A 85 8.10 -1.75 1.22
CA ILE A 85 8.00 -2.97 2.01
C ILE A 85 8.73 -4.09 1.25
N GLU A 86 9.88 -4.51 1.80
CA GLU A 86 10.67 -5.67 1.35
C GLU A 86 10.91 -5.76 -0.17
N ASP A 87 11.16 -4.61 -0.81
CA ASP A 87 11.36 -4.44 -2.27
C ASP A 87 10.17 -4.85 -3.17
N SER A 88 9.11 -5.47 -2.62
CA SER A 88 7.94 -5.94 -3.37
C SER A 88 6.84 -4.90 -3.50
N VAL A 89 6.65 -4.06 -2.49
CA VAL A 89 5.58 -3.04 -2.50
C VAL A 89 6.18 -1.66 -2.21
N GLY A 90 5.87 -0.69 -3.06
CA GLY A 90 6.13 0.73 -2.81
C GLY A 90 4.82 1.48 -2.58
N TYR A 91 4.87 2.59 -1.84
CA TYR A 91 3.73 3.50 -1.77
C TYR A 91 4.13 4.96 -1.88
N SER A 92 3.25 5.77 -2.47
CA SER A 92 3.37 7.23 -2.59
C SER A 92 2.00 7.84 -2.31
N TYR A 93 1.88 8.50 -1.16
CA TYR A 93 0.63 9.13 -0.69
C TYR A 93 0.77 10.63 -0.74
N VAL A 94 -0.07 11.28 -1.55
CA VAL A 94 -0.20 12.73 -1.56
C VAL A 94 -1.29 13.12 -0.56
N LEU A 95 -0.90 13.82 0.51
CA LEU A 95 -1.80 14.32 1.54
C LEU A 95 -2.00 15.82 1.42
N PRO A 96 -3.22 16.32 1.66
CA PRO A 96 -3.47 17.76 1.69
C PRO A 96 -2.98 18.38 3.00
N VAL A 97 -2.27 19.51 2.89
CA VAL A 97 -2.01 20.44 4.00
C VAL A 97 -2.85 21.69 3.78
N PHE A 98 -3.82 21.90 4.66
CA PHE A 98 -4.83 22.94 4.49
C PHE A 98 -4.43 24.26 5.14
N SER A 99 -4.86 25.37 4.52
CA SER A 99 -4.87 26.70 5.14
C SER A 99 -6.02 27.55 4.61
N GLY A 100 -6.29 28.68 5.26
CA GLY A 100 -7.27 29.66 4.78
C GLY A 100 -8.67 29.59 5.41
N PHE A 101 -8.84 28.74 6.43
CA PHE A 101 -10.04 28.65 7.26
C PHE A 101 -9.67 28.22 8.68
N ASP A 102 -10.54 28.47 9.66
CA ASP A 102 -10.24 28.28 11.09
C ASP A 102 -9.98 26.80 11.43
N GLY A 103 -10.72 25.88 10.80
CA GLY A 103 -10.58 24.44 10.97
C GLY A 103 -9.36 23.79 10.28
N ALA A 104 -8.54 24.55 9.55
CA ALA A 104 -7.57 23.98 8.59
C ALA A 104 -6.54 23.04 9.22
N GLN A 105 -6.06 23.36 10.44
CA GLN A 105 -5.11 22.49 11.13
C GLN A 105 -5.74 21.15 11.49
N ALA A 106 -6.97 21.12 12.00
CA ALA A 106 -7.64 19.88 12.38
C ALA A 106 -7.92 18.98 11.17
N VAL A 107 -8.30 19.55 10.02
CA VAL A 107 -8.45 18.79 8.76
C VAL A 107 -7.10 18.23 8.30
N THR A 108 -6.02 19.01 8.41
CA THR A 108 -4.67 18.53 8.09
C THR A 108 -4.25 17.38 9.00
N ASP A 109 -4.53 17.48 10.30
CA ASP A 109 -4.19 16.46 11.28
C ASP A 109 -4.99 15.17 11.06
N PHE A 110 -6.25 15.27 10.60
CA PHE A 110 -7.05 14.11 10.20
C PHE A 110 -6.38 13.31 9.06
N TYR A 111 -5.92 13.98 8.00
CA TYR A 111 -5.21 13.28 6.90
C TYR A 111 -3.83 12.77 7.31
N ASN A 112 -3.13 13.44 8.22
CA ASN A 112 -1.90 12.90 8.81
C ASN A 112 -2.17 11.63 9.62
N ALA A 113 -3.30 11.55 10.34
CA ALA A 113 -3.67 10.34 11.08
C ALA A 113 -4.02 9.17 10.14
N LEU A 114 -4.64 9.46 8.98
CA LEU A 114 -4.98 8.48 7.95
C LEU A 114 -3.76 7.66 7.46
N LEU A 115 -2.55 8.23 7.52
CA LEU A 115 -1.32 7.52 7.16
C LEU A 115 -1.15 6.19 7.89
N THR A 116 -1.58 6.11 9.15
CA THR A 116 -1.45 4.86 9.92
C THR A 116 -2.32 3.76 9.33
N GLU A 117 -3.53 4.10 8.88
CA GLU A 117 -4.45 3.16 8.22
C GLU A 117 -3.95 2.77 6.83
N MET A 118 -3.37 3.71 6.08
CA MET A 118 -2.82 3.42 4.76
C MET A 118 -1.53 2.59 4.80
N ASP A 119 -0.65 2.80 5.79
CA ASP A 119 0.51 1.93 6.01
C ASP A 119 0.08 0.50 6.38
N ALA A 120 -0.94 0.37 7.24
CA ALA A 120 -1.52 -0.93 7.55
C ALA A 120 -2.09 -1.61 6.29
N TYR A 121 -2.88 -0.91 5.48
CA TYR A 121 -3.39 -1.43 4.21
C TYR A 121 -2.27 -1.90 3.27
N ALA A 122 -1.20 -1.11 3.13
CA ALA A 122 -0.06 -1.50 2.29
C ALA A 122 0.64 -2.77 2.81
N ARG A 123 0.78 -2.93 4.13
CA ARG A 123 1.50 -4.05 4.77
C ARG A 123 0.68 -5.32 4.91
N GLU A 124 -0.57 -5.18 5.31
CA GLU A 124 -1.43 -6.28 5.72
C GLU A 124 -2.31 -6.76 4.57
N THR A 125 -2.59 -5.91 3.59
CA THR A 125 -3.42 -6.29 2.43
C THR A 125 -2.61 -6.34 1.14
N VAL A 126 -2.01 -5.22 0.73
CA VAL A 126 -1.39 -5.12 -0.61
C VAL A 126 -0.16 -6.01 -0.70
N TYR A 127 0.71 -5.97 0.32
CA TYR A 127 1.89 -6.81 0.36
C TYR A 127 1.54 -8.31 0.41
N GLU A 128 0.57 -8.73 1.22
CA GLU A 128 0.15 -10.14 1.26
C GLU A 128 -0.43 -10.59 -0.08
N THR A 129 -1.24 -9.75 -0.72
CA THR A 129 -1.80 -10.01 -2.05
C THR A 129 -0.72 -10.11 -3.12
N ALA A 130 0.25 -9.19 -3.11
CA ALA A 130 1.38 -9.19 -4.04
C ALA A 130 2.24 -10.46 -3.86
N GLN A 131 2.47 -10.89 -2.62
CA GLN A 131 3.19 -12.13 -2.31
C GLN A 131 2.45 -13.37 -2.81
N ALA A 132 1.13 -13.43 -2.62
CA ALA A 132 0.30 -14.54 -3.13
C ALA A 132 0.29 -14.60 -4.66
N ARG A 133 0.34 -13.45 -5.33
CA ARG A 133 0.42 -13.33 -6.79
C ARG A 133 1.84 -13.46 -7.34
N HIS A 134 2.86 -13.52 -6.48
CA HIS A 134 4.27 -13.48 -6.85
C HIS A 134 4.64 -12.27 -7.74
N CYS A 135 4.06 -11.10 -7.44
CA CYS A 135 4.27 -9.88 -8.19
C CYS A 135 4.70 -8.72 -7.28
N VAL A 136 5.04 -7.59 -7.91
CA VAL A 136 5.26 -6.32 -7.21
C VAL A 136 4.01 -5.45 -7.29
N ALA A 137 3.84 -4.51 -6.36
CA ALA A 137 2.74 -3.58 -6.37
C ALA A 137 3.16 -2.15 -6.00
N SER A 138 2.37 -1.17 -6.44
CA SER A 138 2.48 0.22 -6.03
C SER A 138 1.16 0.69 -5.42
N VAL A 139 1.21 1.35 -4.27
CA VAL A 139 0.02 1.98 -3.67
C VAL A 139 0.10 3.49 -3.83
N LEU A 140 -0.88 4.08 -4.51
CA LEU A 140 -0.92 5.49 -4.89
C LEU A 140 -2.09 6.18 -4.21
N GLY A 141 -1.82 7.25 -3.46
CA GLY A 141 -2.84 8.06 -2.77
C GLY A 141 -2.93 9.46 -3.35
N SER A 142 -4.15 9.94 -3.60
CA SER A 142 -4.40 11.30 -4.09
C SER A 142 -5.70 11.87 -3.52
N TYR A 143 -5.85 13.20 -3.55
CA TYR A 143 -7.05 13.88 -3.08
C TYR A 143 -7.59 14.86 -4.12
N SER A 144 -8.90 15.11 -4.07
CA SER A 144 -9.56 16.20 -4.77
C SER A 144 -10.35 17.06 -3.78
N LEU A 145 -10.37 18.37 -4.04
CA LEU A 145 -11.28 19.28 -3.33
C LEU A 145 -12.57 19.40 -4.13
N ASP A 146 -13.64 18.82 -3.61
CA ASP A 146 -14.89 18.68 -4.38
C ASP A 146 -15.75 19.95 -4.31
N GLY A 147 -15.57 20.74 -3.25
CA GLY A 147 -16.25 22.02 -3.06
C GLY A 147 -16.65 22.27 -1.62
N VAL A 148 -17.50 23.28 -1.42
CA VAL A 148 -18.05 23.64 -0.12
C VAL A 148 -19.58 23.64 -0.18
N ARG A 149 -20.23 23.26 0.92
CA ARG A 149 -21.68 23.43 1.13
C ARG A 149 -21.98 23.55 2.61
N ASP A 150 -22.87 24.46 3.00
CA ASP A 150 -23.34 24.57 4.39
C ASP A 150 -22.21 24.67 5.43
N ASN A 151 -21.16 25.45 5.11
CA ASN A 151 -19.93 25.58 5.90
C ASN A 151 -19.06 24.31 5.98
N GLN A 152 -19.28 23.34 5.08
CA GLN A 152 -18.55 22.07 5.07
C GLN A 152 -17.68 21.96 3.82
N LEU A 153 -16.37 21.77 4.00
CA LEU A 153 -15.45 21.40 2.94
C LEU A 153 -15.61 19.92 2.62
N ARG A 154 -15.71 19.58 1.33
CA ARG A 154 -15.72 18.20 0.85
C ARG A 154 -14.42 17.87 0.16
N VAL A 155 -13.84 16.74 0.55
CA VAL A 155 -12.57 16.24 0.03
C VAL A 155 -12.74 14.77 -0.27
N THR A 156 -12.41 14.35 -1.48
CA THR A 156 -12.36 12.94 -1.84
C THR A 156 -10.93 12.47 -1.84
N TYR A 157 -10.64 11.42 -1.07
CA TYR A 157 -9.36 10.73 -1.10
C TYR A 157 -9.50 9.43 -1.89
N THR A 158 -8.57 9.16 -2.79
CA THR A 158 -8.51 7.96 -3.62
C THR A 158 -7.21 7.23 -3.35
N VAL A 159 -7.30 5.93 -3.09
CA VAL A 159 -6.15 5.02 -2.97
C VAL A 159 -6.28 3.93 -4.02
N THR A 160 -5.24 3.73 -4.82
CA THR A 160 -5.15 2.65 -5.81
C THR A 160 -3.94 1.77 -5.50
N ALA A 161 -4.16 0.47 -5.37
CA ALA A 161 -3.12 -0.55 -5.42
C ALA A 161 -3.02 -1.09 -6.86
N ASP A 162 -1.94 -0.72 -7.54
CA ASP A 162 -1.55 -1.19 -8.88
C ASP A 162 -0.67 -2.43 -8.71
N TYR A 163 -1.17 -3.58 -9.17
CA TYR A 163 -0.44 -4.84 -9.13
C TYR A 163 0.15 -5.13 -10.50
N ALA A 164 1.44 -5.47 -10.56
CA ALA A 164 2.09 -5.81 -11.82
C ALA A 164 1.45 -7.02 -12.54
N GLU A 165 0.71 -7.85 -11.79
CA GLU A 165 -0.07 -8.97 -12.32
C GLU A 165 -1.45 -8.99 -11.65
N GLY A 166 -2.50 -9.16 -12.47
CA GLY A 166 -3.90 -9.22 -12.03
C GLY A 166 -4.63 -7.89 -12.17
N GLU A 167 -5.72 -7.74 -11.41
CA GLU A 167 -6.53 -6.52 -11.37
C GLU A 167 -6.07 -5.61 -10.23
N ASP A 168 -6.14 -4.30 -10.50
CA ASP A 168 -5.92 -3.22 -9.54
C ASP A 168 -7.08 -3.14 -8.55
N ALA A 169 -6.79 -2.69 -7.34
CA ALA A 169 -7.80 -2.35 -6.35
C ALA A 169 -7.85 -0.83 -6.17
N THR A 170 -9.03 -0.22 -6.21
CA THR A 170 -9.18 1.22 -5.98
C THR A 170 -10.29 1.48 -4.98
N SER A 171 -9.97 2.20 -3.90
CA SER A 171 -10.93 2.67 -2.91
C SER A 171 -10.99 4.19 -2.92
N THR A 172 -12.20 4.72 -2.72
CA THR A 172 -12.46 6.16 -2.63
C THR A 172 -13.27 6.47 -1.38
N ARG A 173 -12.91 7.55 -0.68
CA ARG A 173 -13.65 8.05 0.49
C ARG A 173 -13.87 9.54 0.34
N THR A 174 -15.11 9.99 0.46
CA THR A 174 -15.44 11.42 0.50
C THR A 174 -15.69 11.83 1.95
N ASP A 175 -14.85 12.73 2.44
CA ASP A 175 -14.90 13.28 3.78
C ASP A 175 -15.56 14.67 3.75
N ALA A 176 -16.27 15.02 4.82
CA ALA A 176 -16.86 16.35 5.02
C ALA A 176 -16.31 16.99 6.31
N PHE A 177 -15.90 18.24 6.25
CA PHE A 177 -15.29 18.94 7.39
C PHE A 177 -15.93 20.28 7.65
N ASP A 178 -16.31 20.58 8.89
CA ASP A 178 -16.75 21.93 9.25
C ASP A 178 -15.59 22.93 9.09
N LEU A 179 -15.79 24.02 8.37
CA LEU A 179 -14.75 25.03 8.10
C LEU A 179 -14.36 25.85 9.34
N THR A 180 -15.17 25.85 10.39
CA THR A 180 -14.88 26.58 11.64
C THR A 180 -14.04 25.73 12.58
N THR A 181 -14.44 24.48 12.80
CA THR A 181 -13.82 23.59 13.79
C THR A 181 -12.83 22.62 13.19
N GLY A 182 -12.96 22.30 11.91
CA GLY A 182 -12.23 21.24 11.21
C GLY A 182 -12.65 19.84 11.63
N GLU A 183 -13.76 19.70 12.35
CA GLU A 183 -14.31 18.41 12.75
C GLU A 183 -14.74 17.61 11.52
N HIS A 184 -14.32 16.35 11.46
CA HIS A 184 -14.79 15.40 10.46
C HIS A 184 -16.25 15.03 10.75
N LEU A 185 -17.12 15.30 9.81
CA LEU A 185 -18.56 15.10 9.92
C LEU A 185 -18.91 13.76 9.29
N LEU A 186 -19.48 12.85 10.09
CA LEU A 186 -20.14 11.68 9.55
C LEU A 186 -21.31 12.15 8.68
N MET A 187 -21.27 11.82 7.40
CA MET A 187 -22.38 12.10 6.54
C MET A 187 -23.48 11.06 6.74
N GLU A 188 -24.69 11.54 7.05
CA GLU A 188 -25.90 10.72 7.23
C GLU A 188 -26.44 10.13 5.93
#